data_AF-A0A524JEA7-F1
#
_entry.id   AF-A0A524JEA7-F1
#
_cell.length_a   1.000
_cell.length_b   1.000
_cell.length_c   1.000
_cell.angle_alpha   90.00
_cell.angle_beta   90.00
_cell.angle_gamma   90.00
#
_symmetry.space_group_name_H-M   'P 1'
#
loop_
_entity.id
_entity.type
_entity.pdbx_description
1 polymer ?
#
loop_
_entity_poly.entity_id
_entity_poly.type
_entity_poly.pdbx_seq_one_letter_code
_entity_poly.pdbx_strand_id
1 'polypeptide(L)'
;MNPVDRSALITLKNAGAERVGTGLDCATPESFARIKPGFSWNQYQQFITDTVDVFGRGSVHLIVGLGDSDEALIQAFQRYTDMHCSIGLFALTPVRGTKLKEPAPPVERYRALQIARYLINAKQACIDDMSFVEGKLYSIASTSTAIKAALSSGNPFRTSGCPDCNRPLYNERPGGIMYNYAQPLQENELAQAIKELHKYVTFE
;
A
#
# COMPACT_ATOMS: atom_id res chain seq x y z
N MET A 1 2.01 14.34 -3.11
CA MET A 1 2.82 15.56 -3.19
C MET A 1 3.93 15.51 -2.17
N ASN A 2 4.99 16.29 -2.39
CA ASN A 2 6.05 16.50 -1.40
C ASN A 2 5.57 17.47 -0.30
N PRO A 3 6.24 17.50 0.87
CA PRO A 3 5.90 18.41 1.95
C PRO A 3 5.84 19.87 1.51
N VAL A 4 4.81 20.57 1.99
CA VAL A 4 4.66 22.02 1.92
C VAL A 4 4.25 22.52 3.31
N ASP A 5 4.33 23.83 3.53
CA ASP A 5 3.91 24.42 4.79
C ASP A 5 2.43 24.19 5.08
N ARG A 6 2.08 24.09 6.37
CA ARG A 6 0.69 23.92 6.82
C ARG A 6 -0.25 25.02 6.30
N SER A 7 0.24 26.25 6.13
CA SER A 7 -0.53 27.34 5.54
C SER A 7 -0.95 27.04 4.10
N ALA A 8 -0.10 26.38 3.31
CA ALA A 8 -0.43 25.95 1.96
C ALA A 8 -1.50 24.85 1.97
N LEU A 9 -1.46 23.92 2.92
CA LEU A 9 -2.52 22.91 3.11
C LEU A 9 -3.88 23.56 3.40
N ILE A 10 -3.91 24.59 4.25
CA ILE A 10 -5.13 25.35 4.56
C ILE A 10 -5.64 26.08 3.31
N THR A 11 -4.75 26.72 2.55
CA THR A 11 -5.10 27.39 1.29
C THR A 11 -5.70 26.39 0.29
N LEU A 12 -5.10 25.21 0.14
CA LEU A 12 -5.63 24.16 -0.72
C LEU A 12 -7.03 23.70 -0.29
N LYS A 13 -7.23 23.48 1.02
CA LYS A 13 -8.55 23.11 1.56
C LYS A 13 -9.60 24.20 1.27
N ASN A 14 -9.26 25.46 1.51
CA ASN A 14 -10.16 26.60 1.25
C ASN A 14 -10.45 26.79 -0.24
N ALA A 15 -9.53 26.39 -1.12
CA ALA A 15 -9.72 26.37 -2.57
C ALA A 15 -10.56 25.18 -3.07
N GLY A 16 -11.03 24.30 -2.17
CA GLY A 16 -11.89 23.17 -2.51
C GLY A 16 -11.16 21.85 -2.73
N ALA A 17 -9.85 21.76 -2.43
CA ALA A 17 -9.18 20.46 -2.41
C ALA A 17 -9.81 19.57 -1.33
N GLU A 18 -10.17 18.34 -1.69
CA GLU A 18 -10.88 17.43 -0.79
C GLU A 18 -9.95 16.43 -0.08
N ARG A 19 -8.76 16.22 -0.63
CA ARG A 19 -7.79 15.25 -0.13
C ARG A 19 -6.38 15.60 -0.59
N VAL A 20 -5.41 15.30 0.25
CA VAL A 20 -3.99 15.34 -0.10
C VAL A 20 -3.40 13.94 0.07
N GLY A 21 -2.69 13.49 -0.97
CA GLY A 21 -1.96 12.24 -0.95
C GLY A 21 -0.46 12.49 -0.90
N THR A 22 0.24 11.81 0.00
CA THR A 22 1.69 11.90 0.20
C THR A 22 2.37 10.69 -0.42
N GLY A 23 3.24 10.93 -1.39
CA GLY A 23 4.11 9.89 -1.94
C GLY A 23 5.22 9.63 -0.94
N LEU A 24 5.03 8.70 0.00
CA LEU A 24 6.06 8.36 0.97
C LEU A 24 7.04 7.33 0.39
N ASP A 25 6.50 6.40 -0.39
CA ASP A 25 7.14 5.33 -1.17
C ASP A 25 7.78 4.22 -0.31
N CYS A 26 8.34 4.57 0.83
CA CYS A 26 9.11 3.70 1.72
C CYS A 26 8.43 3.56 3.09
N ALA A 27 8.60 2.42 3.75
CA ALA A 27 8.03 2.15 5.07
C ALA A 27 8.93 2.58 6.23
N THR A 28 10.26 2.65 6.00
CA THR A 28 11.26 2.93 7.04
C THR A 28 12.09 4.17 6.71
N PRO A 29 12.65 4.88 7.72
CA PRO A 29 13.56 5.99 7.48
C PRO A 29 14.82 5.56 6.72
N GLU A 30 15.30 4.33 6.91
CA GLU A 30 16.48 3.78 6.26
C GLU A 30 16.25 3.62 4.75
N SER A 31 15.15 2.97 4.34
CA SER A 31 14.82 2.82 2.92
C SER A 31 14.46 4.19 2.31
N PHE A 32 13.79 5.06 3.05
CA PHE A 32 13.48 6.41 2.60
C PHE A 32 14.73 7.22 2.30
N ALA A 33 15.73 7.25 3.20
CA ALA A 33 16.97 7.99 2.98
C ALA A 33 17.73 7.51 1.73
N ARG A 34 17.66 6.21 1.44
CA ARG A 34 18.27 5.59 0.27
C ARG A 34 17.55 5.93 -1.03
N ILE A 35 16.20 5.93 -1.01
CA ILE A 35 15.37 6.17 -2.20
C ILE A 35 15.19 7.67 -2.49
N LYS A 36 15.12 8.50 -1.45
CA LYS A 36 14.87 9.95 -1.52
C LYS A 36 16.01 10.75 -0.89
N PRO A 37 17.23 10.67 -1.43
CA PRO A 37 18.34 11.46 -0.92
C PRO A 37 18.01 12.96 -1.02
N GLY A 38 18.27 13.70 0.04
CA GLY A 38 17.99 15.14 0.14
C GLY A 38 16.60 15.50 0.68
N PHE A 39 15.73 14.53 0.93
CA PHE A 39 14.47 14.74 1.66
C PHE A 39 14.57 14.27 3.11
N SER A 40 13.77 14.86 3.99
CA SER A 40 13.71 14.48 5.41
C SER A 40 12.51 13.58 5.69
N TRP A 41 12.77 12.39 6.25
CA TRP A 41 11.73 11.49 6.75
C TRP A 41 10.80 12.21 7.73
N ASN A 42 11.37 12.93 8.70
CA ASN A 42 10.60 13.63 9.72
C ASN A 42 9.72 14.74 9.13
N GLN A 43 10.18 15.44 8.09
CA GLN A 43 9.33 16.43 7.39
C GLN A 43 8.15 15.76 6.69
N TYR A 44 8.32 14.58 6.11
CA TYR A 44 7.20 13.82 5.54
C TYR A 44 6.23 13.34 6.62
N GLN A 45 6.72 12.85 7.76
CA GLN A 45 5.87 12.44 8.88
C GLN A 45 5.05 13.61 9.44
N GLN A 46 5.70 14.77 9.62
CA GLN A 46 5.01 15.98 10.05
C GLN A 46 3.97 16.43 9.01
N PHE A 47 4.32 16.39 7.73
CA PHE A 47 3.40 16.77 6.66
C PHE A 47 2.17 15.85 6.56
N ILE A 48 2.33 14.54 6.78
CA ILE A 48 1.21 13.60 6.86
C ILE A 48 0.31 13.96 8.04
N THR A 49 0.88 14.28 9.20
CA THR A 49 0.14 14.71 10.39
C THR A 49 -0.62 16.01 10.12
N ASP A 50 0.04 17.04 9.58
CA ASP A 50 -0.59 18.31 9.22
C ASP A 50 -1.70 18.14 8.18
N THR A 51 -1.51 17.20 7.24
CA THR A 51 -2.53 16.86 6.25
C THR A 51 -3.78 16.29 6.93
N VAL A 52 -3.61 15.32 7.82
CA VAL A 52 -4.72 14.73 8.57
C VAL A 52 -5.41 15.78 9.44
N ASP A 53 -4.66 16.63 10.14
CA ASP A 53 -5.23 17.70 10.97
C ASP A 53 -6.07 18.68 10.14
N VAL A 54 -5.57 19.08 8.97
CA VAL A 54 -6.24 20.08 8.13
C VAL A 54 -7.43 19.44 7.41
N PHE A 55 -7.30 18.27 6.82
CA PHE A 55 -8.32 17.66 5.96
C PHE A 55 -9.22 16.64 6.68
N GLY A 56 -8.88 16.22 7.90
CA GLY A 56 -9.52 15.13 8.65
C GLY A 56 -9.18 13.73 8.12
N ARG A 57 -8.37 13.65 7.05
CA ARG A 57 -7.99 12.42 6.34
C ARG A 57 -6.75 12.68 5.49
N GLY A 58 -6.00 11.63 5.21
CA GLY A 58 -4.88 11.67 4.26
C GLY A 58 -4.91 10.49 3.30
N SER A 59 -3.98 10.49 2.35
CA SER A 59 -3.57 9.29 1.64
C SER A 59 -2.05 9.15 1.72
N VAL A 60 -1.55 7.96 1.98
CA VAL A 60 -0.12 7.64 1.96
C VAL A 60 0.12 6.60 0.87
N HIS A 61 1.08 6.86 0.00
CA HIS A 61 1.47 5.92 -1.04
C HIS A 61 2.75 5.19 -0.64
N LEU A 62 2.73 3.87 -0.73
CA LEU A 62 3.85 2.98 -0.39
C LEU A 62 4.15 2.06 -1.57
N ILE A 63 5.42 1.76 -1.78
CA ILE A 63 5.90 0.93 -2.90
C ILE A 63 6.57 -0.32 -2.37
N VAL A 64 6.00 -1.48 -2.70
CA VAL A 64 6.60 -2.79 -2.48
C VAL A 64 7.72 -3.01 -3.50
N GLY A 65 8.89 -3.42 -3.03
CA GLY A 65 10.08 -3.67 -3.87
C GLY A 65 11.20 -2.63 -3.69
N LEU A 66 11.04 -1.66 -2.80
CA LEU A 66 12.08 -0.69 -2.45
C LEU A 66 12.98 -1.12 -1.27
N GLY A 67 12.95 -2.41 -0.90
CA GLY A 67 13.83 -2.98 0.12
C GLY A 67 13.25 -3.03 1.53
N ASP A 68 12.06 -2.48 1.79
CA ASP A 68 11.37 -2.70 3.06
C ASP A 68 10.91 -4.17 3.20
N SER A 69 10.96 -4.68 4.43
CA SER A 69 10.40 -5.98 4.81
C SER A 69 8.87 -5.95 4.80
N ASP A 70 8.23 -7.12 4.85
CA ASP A 70 6.77 -7.19 4.93
C ASP A 70 6.27 -6.65 6.26
N GLU A 71 6.98 -6.99 7.34
CA GLU A 71 6.71 -6.48 8.68
C GLU A 71 6.72 -4.95 8.73
N ALA A 72 7.76 -4.31 8.17
CA ALA A 72 7.85 -2.85 8.14
C ALA A 72 6.71 -2.22 7.32
N LEU A 73 6.37 -2.81 6.18
CA LEU A 73 5.24 -2.36 5.35
C LEU A 73 3.91 -2.49 6.11
N ILE A 74 3.69 -3.61 6.79
CA ILE A 74 2.45 -3.86 7.55
C ILE A 74 2.35 -2.97 8.79
N GLN A 75 3.46 -2.71 9.49
CA GLN A 75 3.54 -1.71 10.55
C GLN A 75 3.16 -0.31 10.03
N ALA A 76 3.68 0.05 8.86
CA ALA A 76 3.30 1.30 8.20
C ALA A 76 1.82 1.30 7.82
N PHE A 77 1.26 0.17 7.37
CA PHE A 77 -0.17 0.07 7.09
C PHE A 77 -1.00 0.37 8.32
N GLN A 78 -0.73 -0.34 9.42
CA GLN A 78 -1.42 -0.12 10.69
C GLN A 78 -1.34 1.35 11.14
N ARG A 79 -0.10 1.88 11.22
CA ARG A 79 0.16 3.26 11.64
C ARG A 79 -0.66 4.29 10.85
N TYR A 80 -0.63 4.21 9.52
CA TYR A 80 -1.31 5.22 8.70
C TYR A 80 -2.83 5.04 8.69
N THR A 81 -3.33 3.80 8.74
CA THR A 81 -4.76 3.55 8.90
C THR A 81 -5.29 4.13 10.22
N ASP A 82 -4.54 3.97 11.31
CA ASP A 82 -4.90 4.54 12.63
C ASP A 82 -4.89 6.07 12.62
N MET A 83 -4.06 6.69 11.78
CA MET A 83 -4.05 8.13 11.54
C MET A 83 -5.14 8.62 10.56
N HIS A 84 -6.10 7.77 10.17
CA HIS A 84 -7.12 8.10 9.16
C HIS A 84 -6.58 8.39 7.76
N CYS A 85 -5.44 7.79 7.40
CA CYS A 85 -4.91 7.81 6.04
C CYS A 85 -5.35 6.55 5.27
N SER A 86 -5.81 6.73 4.03
CA SER A 86 -5.91 5.63 3.09
C SER A 86 -4.54 5.27 2.52
N ILE A 87 -4.37 4.02 2.09
CA ILE A 87 -3.07 3.53 1.59
C ILE A 87 -3.17 3.16 0.12
N GLY A 88 -2.46 3.93 -0.72
CA GLY A 88 -2.16 3.53 -2.09
C GLY A 88 -0.96 2.59 -2.10
N LEU A 89 -1.17 1.33 -2.46
CA LEU A 89 -0.09 0.35 -2.53
C LEU A 89 0.31 0.14 -3.99
N PHE A 90 1.60 0.17 -4.26
CA PHE A 90 2.17 0.01 -5.59
C PHE A 90 3.24 -1.08 -5.55
N ALA A 91 3.31 -1.90 -6.60
CA ALA A 91 4.50 -2.70 -6.87
C ALA A 91 5.50 -1.85 -7.65
N LEU A 92 6.77 -1.93 -7.30
CA LEU A 92 7.83 -1.27 -8.05
C LEU A 92 7.79 -1.70 -9.53
N THR A 93 7.73 -0.72 -10.43
CA THR A 93 7.90 -0.92 -11.87
C THR A 93 9.32 -0.49 -12.25
N PRO A 94 10.26 -1.42 -12.51
CA PRO A 94 11.60 -1.03 -12.92
C PRO A 94 11.55 -0.24 -14.22
N VAL A 95 12.26 0.88 -14.32
CA VAL A 95 12.34 1.68 -15.55
C VAL A 95 13.79 1.70 -16.04
N ARG A 96 13.99 1.29 -17.30
CA ARG A 96 15.32 1.25 -17.92
C ARG A 96 15.92 2.66 -17.92
N GLY A 97 17.18 2.78 -17.53
CA GLY A 97 17.90 4.06 -17.47
C GLY A 97 17.81 4.77 -16.12
N THR A 98 16.99 4.29 -15.18
CA THR A 98 17.00 4.81 -13.80
C THR A 98 18.18 4.27 -12.99
N LYS A 99 18.55 5.00 -11.92
CA LYS A 99 19.56 4.57 -10.94
C LYS A 99 19.06 3.41 -10.07
N LEU A 100 17.75 3.23 -9.97
CA LEU A 100 17.10 2.15 -9.23
C LEU A 100 17.28 0.83 -10.00
N LYS A 101 17.83 -0.18 -9.33
CA LYS A 101 18.20 -1.49 -9.92
C LYS A 101 17.34 -2.63 -9.42
N GLU A 102 16.50 -2.36 -8.45
CA GLU A 102 15.62 -3.32 -7.79
C GLU A 102 14.63 -3.90 -8.80
N PRO A 103 14.41 -5.23 -8.76
CA PRO A 103 13.41 -5.86 -9.60
C PRO A 103 12.00 -5.49 -9.13
N ALA A 104 11.01 -5.77 -9.99
CA ALA A 104 9.63 -5.78 -9.53
C ALA A 104 9.47 -6.85 -8.42
N PRO A 105 8.64 -6.62 -7.39
CA PRO A 105 8.45 -7.61 -6.35
C PRO A 105 7.75 -8.87 -6.90
N PRO A 106 8.00 -10.06 -6.33
CA PRO A 106 7.24 -11.25 -6.68
C PRO A 106 5.73 -11.02 -6.50
N VAL A 107 4.93 -11.51 -7.44
CA VAL A 107 3.47 -11.29 -7.41
C VAL A 107 2.85 -11.90 -6.15
N GLU A 108 3.34 -13.07 -5.73
CA GLU A 108 2.89 -13.79 -4.54
C GLU A 108 3.05 -12.94 -3.27
N ARG A 109 4.20 -12.29 -3.12
CA ARG A 109 4.48 -11.33 -2.04
C ARG A 109 3.50 -10.16 -2.08
N TYR A 110 3.29 -9.60 -3.27
CA TYR A 110 2.39 -8.46 -3.44
C TYR A 110 0.94 -8.83 -3.12
N ARG A 111 0.47 -10.03 -3.48
CA ARG A 111 -0.86 -10.54 -3.09
C ARG A 111 -1.03 -10.59 -1.58
N ALA A 112 -0.03 -11.11 -0.87
CA ALA A 112 -0.08 -11.19 0.59
C ALA A 112 -0.20 -9.80 1.23
N LEU A 113 0.59 -8.83 0.75
CA LEU A 113 0.53 -7.45 1.24
C LEU A 113 -0.77 -6.73 0.85
N GLN A 114 -1.36 -7.05 -0.32
CA GLN A 114 -2.67 -6.55 -0.71
C GLN A 114 -3.76 -6.99 0.27
N ILE A 115 -3.75 -8.27 0.69
CA ILE A 115 -4.70 -8.82 1.67
C ILE A 115 -4.48 -8.17 3.04
N ALA A 116 -3.24 -8.14 3.53
CA ALA A 116 -2.92 -7.53 4.83
C ALA A 116 -3.39 -6.07 4.91
N ARG A 117 -3.06 -5.26 3.89
CA ARG A 117 -3.52 -3.87 3.79
C ARG A 117 -5.05 -3.77 3.76
N TYR A 118 -5.73 -4.64 3.03
CA TYR A 118 -7.19 -4.61 2.93
C TYR A 118 -7.84 -4.87 4.29
N LEU A 119 -7.40 -5.92 4.99
CA LEU A 119 -7.93 -6.29 6.31
C LEU A 119 -7.68 -5.21 7.35
N ILE A 120 -6.47 -4.63 7.38
CA ILE A 120 -6.13 -3.52 8.29
C ILE A 120 -7.00 -2.29 8.00
N ASN A 121 -7.12 -1.88 6.72
CA ASN A 121 -7.97 -0.75 6.34
C ASN A 121 -9.44 -0.95 6.69
N ALA A 122 -9.94 -2.18 6.58
CA ALA A 122 -11.30 -2.54 6.95
C ALA A 122 -11.50 -2.75 8.46
N LYS A 123 -10.44 -2.64 9.27
CA LYS A 123 -10.42 -2.95 10.71
C LYS A 123 -10.88 -4.39 11.01
N GLN A 124 -10.53 -5.32 10.12
CA GLN A 124 -10.84 -6.75 10.21
C GLN A 124 -9.64 -7.61 10.64
N ALA A 125 -8.46 -7.00 10.70
CA ALA A 125 -7.25 -7.54 11.32
C ALA A 125 -6.36 -6.37 11.74
N CYS A 126 -5.43 -6.63 12.64
CA CYS A 126 -4.33 -5.74 13.01
C CYS A 126 -2.99 -6.44 12.82
N ILE A 127 -1.89 -5.76 13.13
CA ILE A 127 -0.56 -6.38 13.03
C ILE A 127 -0.38 -7.58 13.98
N ASP A 128 -1.00 -7.56 15.16
CA ASP A 128 -0.88 -8.64 16.15
C ASP A 128 -1.54 -9.95 15.67
N ASP A 129 -2.41 -9.85 14.66
CA ASP A 129 -3.01 -10.97 13.95
C ASP A 129 -2.09 -11.53 12.84
N MET A 130 -0.85 -11.05 12.71
CA MET A 130 0.08 -11.45 11.65
C MET A 130 1.39 -11.93 12.23
N SER A 131 1.88 -13.06 11.72
CA SER A 131 3.18 -13.62 12.14
C SER A 131 4.26 -13.36 11.09
N PHE A 132 5.48 -13.14 11.56
CA PHE A 132 6.62 -12.82 10.71
C PHE A 132 7.80 -13.74 11.02
N VAL A 133 8.50 -14.16 9.98
CA VAL A 133 9.77 -14.90 10.07
C VAL A 133 10.82 -14.09 9.31
N GLU A 134 11.83 -13.58 10.02
CA GLU A 134 12.87 -12.71 9.43
C GLU A 134 12.30 -11.51 8.65
N GLY A 135 11.22 -10.92 9.17
CA GLY A 135 10.52 -9.77 8.55
C GLY A 135 9.66 -10.12 7.34
N LYS A 136 9.58 -11.38 6.92
CA LYS A 136 8.66 -11.89 5.91
C LYS A 136 7.35 -12.31 6.57
N LEU A 137 6.21 -11.93 5.97
CA LEU A 137 4.89 -12.36 6.42
C LEU A 137 4.73 -13.88 6.24
N TYR A 138 4.35 -14.57 7.32
CA TYR A 138 4.19 -16.03 7.35
C TYR A 138 2.72 -16.45 7.42
N SER A 139 1.97 -15.96 8.42
CA SER A 139 0.54 -16.24 8.58
C SER A 139 -0.28 -14.99 8.89
N ILE A 140 -1.58 -15.04 8.56
CA ILE A 140 -2.59 -14.07 8.99
C ILE A 140 -3.67 -14.84 9.76
N ALA A 141 -3.77 -14.58 11.06
CA ALA A 141 -4.77 -15.09 11.97
C ALA A 141 -5.97 -14.13 12.02
N SER A 142 -6.88 -14.25 11.05
CA SER A 142 -8.12 -13.45 11.04
C SER A 142 -9.32 -14.38 10.96
N THR A 143 -10.50 -13.89 11.35
CA THR A 143 -11.71 -14.72 11.26
C THR A 143 -11.86 -15.29 9.87
N SER A 144 -12.10 -16.60 9.77
CA SER A 144 -12.26 -17.27 8.48
C SER A 144 -13.31 -16.58 7.59
N THR A 145 -14.30 -15.91 8.20
CA THR A 145 -15.31 -15.10 7.51
C THR A 145 -14.72 -13.86 6.83
N ALA A 146 -13.86 -13.09 7.49
CA ALA A 146 -13.26 -11.88 6.91
C ALA A 146 -12.34 -12.22 5.75
N ILE A 147 -11.48 -13.24 5.91
CA ILE A 147 -10.61 -13.72 4.84
C ILE A 147 -11.44 -14.25 3.68
N LYS A 148 -12.43 -15.12 3.92
CA LYS A 148 -13.31 -15.63 2.86
C LYS A 148 -14.02 -14.50 2.12
N ALA A 149 -14.58 -13.52 2.83
CA ALA A 149 -15.24 -12.37 2.20
C ALA A 149 -14.26 -11.55 1.33
N ALA A 150 -13.06 -11.28 1.84
CA ALA A 150 -12.02 -10.57 1.10
C ALA A 150 -11.64 -11.32 -0.19
N LEU A 151 -11.36 -12.62 -0.10
CA LEU A 151 -10.99 -13.46 -1.23
C LEU A 151 -12.13 -13.63 -2.23
N SER A 152 -13.35 -13.92 -1.78
CA SER A 152 -14.52 -14.08 -2.66
C SER A 152 -14.88 -12.78 -3.39
N SER A 153 -14.66 -11.62 -2.78
CA SER A 153 -14.94 -10.33 -3.41
C SER A 153 -13.92 -9.92 -4.48
N GLY A 154 -12.68 -10.41 -4.40
CA GLY A 154 -11.56 -9.97 -5.22
C GLY A 154 -11.11 -8.51 -5.01
N ASN A 155 -11.79 -7.74 -4.15
CA ASN A 155 -11.49 -6.34 -3.89
C ASN A 155 -10.07 -6.05 -3.41
N PRO A 156 -9.42 -6.90 -2.59
CA PRO A 156 -8.03 -6.66 -2.19
C PRO A 156 -7.06 -6.55 -3.38
N PHE A 157 -7.34 -7.24 -4.48
CA PHE A 157 -6.50 -7.29 -5.67
C PHE A 157 -6.78 -6.15 -6.66
N ARG A 158 -7.77 -5.31 -6.38
CA ARG A 158 -8.16 -4.21 -7.27
C ARG A 158 -7.33 -2.95 -7.04
N THR A 159 -7.22 -2.14 -8.08
CA THR A 159 -6.68 -0.79 -7.98
C THR A 159 -7.42 -0.03 -6.88
N SER A 160 -6.67 0.58 -5.96
CA SER A 160 -7.24 1.19 -4.75
C SER A 160 -6.25 2.17 -4.11
N GLY A 161 -6.76 3.05 -3.26
CA GLY A 161 -5.99 4.08 -2.54
C GLY A 161 -6.78 5.37 -2.37
N CYS A 162 -7.49 5.77 -3.43
CA CYS A 162 -8.53 6.80 -3.41
C CYS A 162 -9.90 6.16 -3.67
N PRO A 163 -11.01 6.80 -3.23
CA PRO A 163 -12.35 6.44 -3.69
C PRO A 163 -12.40 6.41 -5.21
N ASP A 164 -13.13 5.44 -5.76
CA ASP A 164 -13.39 5.28 -7.20
C ASP A 164 -12.14 5.10 -8.09
N CYS A 165 -10.99 4.77 -7.49
CA CYS A 165 -9.77 4.57 -8.26
C CYS A 165 -9.85 3.28 -9.10
N ASN A 166 -9.95 3.43 -10.42
CA ASN A 166 -10.03 2.33 -11.37
C ASN A 166 -8.99 2.47 -12.50
N ARG A 167 -7.85 3.11 -12.22
CA ARG A 167 -6.84 3.39 -13.24
C ARG A 167 -6.29 2.07 -13.81
N PRO A 168 -6.43 1.82 -15.13
CA PRO A 168 -5.81 0.68 -15.77
C PRO A 168 -4.29 0.86 -15.82
N LEU A 169 -3.56 -0.24 -15.71
CA LEU A 169 -2.09 -0.25 -15.70
C LEU A 169 -1.53 0.74 -14.67
N TYR A 170 -2.00 0.60 -13.43
CA TYR A 170 -1.68 1.47 -12.29
C TYR A 170 -0.17 1.50 -12.04
N ASN A 171 0.45 0.33 -12.09
CA ASN A 171 1.89 0.09 -11.89
C ASN A 171 2.38 -1.15 -12.67
N GLU A 172 1.55 -1.64 -13.59
CA GLU A 172 1.82 -2.78 -14.46
C GLU A 172 2.47 -2.33 -15.76
N ARG A 173 3.32 -3.20 -16.33
CA ARG A 173 3.74 -3.06 -17.72
C ARG A 173 2.66 -3.66 -18.63
N PRO A 174 2.26 -3.00 -19.73
CA PRO A 174 1.38 -3.60 -20.72
C PRO A 174 1.88 -5.00 -21.15
N GLY A 175 1.01 -6.01 -21.09
CA GLY A 175 1.34 -7.40 -21.42
C GLY A 175 2.18 -8.15 -20.37
N GLY A 176 2.50 -7.52 -19.23
CA GLY A 176 3.17 -8.13 -18.10
C GLY A 176 2.22 -8.73 -17.07
N ILE A 177 2.77 -9.10 -15.91
CA ILE A 177 1.98 -9.52 -14.75
C ILE A 177 1.11 -8.36 -14.27
N MET A 178 -0.17 -8.66 -14.01
CA MET A 178 -1.12 -7.70 -13.47
C MET A 178 -1.08 -7.71 -11.94
N TYR A 179 -0.63 -6.62 -11.31
CA TYR A 179 -0.62 -6.50 -9.84
C TYR A 179 -1.95 -5.97 -9.31
N ASN A 180 -2.59 -5.04 -10.02
CA ASN A 180 -3.84 -4.42 -9.62
C ASN A 180 -4.83 -4.44 -10.79
N TYR A 181 -6.06 -4.85 -10.48
CA TYR A 181 -7.13 -4.94 -11.46
C TYR A 181 -8.02 -3.70 -11.39
N ALA A 182 -8.11 -2.96 -12.49
CA ALA A 182 -8.98 -1.77 -12.60
C ALA A 182 -10.48 -2.12 -12.51
N GLN A 183 -10.84 -3.28 -13.02
CA GLN A 183 -12.20 -3.80 -13.04
C GLN A 183 -12.36 -4.95 -12.04
N PRO A 184 -13.59 -5.35 -11.70
CA PRO A 184 -13.82 -6.61 -10.99
C PRO A 184 -13.11 -7.76 -11.72
N LEU A 185 -12.43 -8.62 -10.96
CA LEU A 185 -11.68 -9.74 -11.51
C LEU A 185 -12.64 -10.77 -12.12
N GLN A 186 -12.27 -11.33 -13.26
CA GLN A 186 -12.91 -12.53 -13.80
C GLN A 186 -12.59 -13.75 -12.92
N GLU A 187 -13.39 -14.80 -13.01
CA GLU A 187 -13.24 -16.00 -12.15
C GLU A 187 -11.84 -16.63 -12.26
N ASN A 188 -11.28 -16.70 -13.47
CA ASN A 188 -9.93 -17.21 -13.72
C ASN A 188 -8.84 -16.30 -13.14
N GLU A 189 -9.00 -14.98 -13.23
CA GLU A 189 -8.07 -14.01 -12.65
C GLU A 189 -8.09 -14.08 -11.12
N LEU A 190 -9.28 -14.19 -10.53
CA LEU A 190 -9.45 -14.32 -9.09
C LEU A 190 -8.84 -15.63 -8.57
N ALA A 191 -9.13 -16.75 -9.24
CA ALA A 191 -8.56 -18.05 -8.90
C ALA A 191 -7.02 -18.02 -8.96
N GLN A 192 -6.46 -17.36 -9.99
CA GLN A 192 -5.02 -17.19 -10.13
C GLN A 192 -4.41 -16.32 -9.02
N ALA A 193 -5.04 -15.19 -8.67
CA ALA A 193 -4.58 -14.32 -7.60
C ALA A 193 -4.61 -15.03 -6.22
N ILE A 194 -5.65 -15.83 -5.97
CA ILE A 194 -5.75 -16.66 -4.76
C ILE A 194 -4.66 -17.75 -4.73
N LYS A 195 -4.39 -18.39 -5.88
CA LYS A 195 -3.31 -19.38 -6.00
C LYS A 195 -1.94 -18.75 -5.73
N GLU A 196 -1.67 -17.55 -6.25
CA GLU A 196 -0.44 -16.80 -6.00
C GLU A 196 -0.29 -16.44 -4.53
N LEU A 197 -1.37 -15.96 -3.90
CA LEU A 197 -1.41 -15.63 -2.48
C LEU A 197 -1.01 -16.82 -1.59
N HIS A 198 -1.60 -18.00 -1.82
CA HIS A 198 -1.33 -19.20 -1.03
C HIS A 198 0.10 -19.76 -1.18
N LYS A 199 0.86 -19.32 -2.19
CA LYS A 199 2.29 -19.66 -2.28
C LYS A 199 3.16 -18.84 -1.32
N TYR A 200 2.63 -17.75 -0.76
CA TYR A 200 3.41 -16.82 0.07
C TYR A 200 3.04 -16.88 1.55
N VAL A 201 1.74 -16.90 1.86
CA VAL A 201 1.20 -16.74 3.21
C VAL A 201 0.14 -17.80 3.51
N THR A 202 0.07 -18.24 4.77
CA THR A 202 -0.96 -19.12 5.29
C THR A 202 -2.03 -18.35 6.05
N PHE A 203 -3.22 -18.94 6.17
CA PHE A 203 -4.32 -18.41 6.98
C PHE A 203 -4.57 -19.37 8.12
N GLU A 204 -4.63 -18.84 9.34
CA GLU A 204 -4.83 -19.58 10.60
C GLU A 204 -6.19 -19.24 11.21
#